data_AF-A0A940P9W1-F1
#
_entry.id   AF-A0A940P9W1-F1
#
_cell.length_a   1.000
_cell.length_b   1.000
_cell.length_c   1.000
_cell.angle_alpha   90.00
_cell.angle_beta   90.00
_cell.angle_gamma   90.00
#
_symmetry.space_group_name_H-M   'P 1'
#
loop_
_entity.id
_entity.type
_entity.pdbx_description
1 polymer ?
#
loop_
_entity_poly.entity_id
_entity_poly.type
_entity_poly.pdbx_seq_one_letter_code
_entity_poly.pdbx_strand_id
1 'polypeptide(L)'
;MKQLTIGESFSGFLSSLKIRNMGNMTHKEIYEYIFEDFLSDVVAYLGPYTLDRLVNEGIIDGNIYDISKSINDEIFDMINGAEWNVCSVKKSKRWNKIFDDLSKLDNLIHEKWTDEEIEYLKTM
;
A
#
# COMPACT_ATOMS: atom_id res chain seq x y z
N MET A 1 -6.11 4.65 24.56
CA MET A 1 -6.06 4.74 23.08
C MET A 1 -7.01 3.69 22.52
N LYS A 2 -7.83 4.02 21.52
CA LYS A 2 -8.68 3.03 20.83
C LYS A 2 -7.78 2.24 19.88
N GLN A 3 -7.88 0.92 19.89
CA GLN A 3 -7.20 0.07 18.92
C GLN A 3 -8.07 -0.06 17.67
N LEU A 4 -7.46 -0.09 16.49
CA LEU A 4 -8.18 -0.37 15.25
C LEU A 4 -8.77 -1.78 15.27
N THR A 5 -9.96 -1.97 14.69
CA THR A 5 -10.51 -3.31 14.42
C THR A 5 -9.75 -4.00 13.29
N ILE A 6 -10.06 -5.27 13.03
CA ILE A 6 -9.46 -6.00 11.91
C ILE A 6 -9.95 -5.41 10.58
N GLY A 7 -11.23 -5.11 10.47
CA GLY A 7 -11.84 -4.46 9.31
C GLY A 7 -11.32 -3.05 9.08
N GLU A 8 -11.12 -2.24 10.13
CA GLU A 8 -10.45 -0.93 10.01
C GLU A 8 -9.01 -1.11 9.47
N SER A 9 -8.28 -2.14 9.94
CA SER A 9 -6.92 -2.45 9.47
C SER A 9 -6.91 -2.91 8.00
N PHE A 10 -7.86 -3.76 7.62
CA PHE A 10 -8.00 -4.28 6.26
C PHE A 10 -8.44 -3.20 5.27
N SER A 11 -9.34 -2.31 5.69
CA SER A 11 -9.79 -1.16 4.89
C SER A 11 -8.64 -0.20 4.59
N GLY A 12 -7.80 0.08 5.60
CA GLY A 12 -6.59 0.87 5.43
C GLY A 12 -5.57 0.18 4.50
N PHE A 13 -5.37 -1.13 4.67
CA PHE A 13 -4.54 -1.93 3.77
C PHE A 13 -5.01 -1.82 2.32
N LEU A 14 -6.29 -2.07 2.02
CA LEU A 14 -6.83 -1.92 0.67
C LEU A 14 -6.66 -0.51 0.10
N SER A 15 -6.85 0.51 0.93
CA SER A 15 -6.69 1.91 0.53
C SER A 15 -5.25 2.22 0.12
N SER A 16 -4.28 1.67 0.85
CA SER A 16 -2.85 1.83 0.55
C SER A 16 -2.39 1.17 -0.76
N LEU A 17 -3.17 0.22 -1.30
CA LEU A 17 -2.89 -0.42 -2.60
C LEU A 17 -3.33 0.45 -3.78
N LYS A 18 -4.22 1.43 -3.56
CA LYS A 18 -4.82 2.20 -4.66
C LYS A 18 -3.88 3.31 -5.14
N ILE A 19 -3.44 3.16 -6.38
CA ILE A 19 -2.57 4.14 -7.04
C ILE A 19 -3.38 5.02 -7.97
N ARG A 20 -3.22 6.34 -7.85
CA ARG A 20 -3.82 7.30 -8.78
C ARG A 20 -3.00 7.35 -10.07
N ASN A 21 -3.69 7.53 -11.21
CA ASN A 21 -3.00 7.77 -12.47
C ASN A 21 -2.25 9.11 -12.43
N MET A 22 -0.92 9.03 -12.35
CA MET A 22 -0.06 10.20 -12.24
C MET A 22 0.24 10.87 -13.59
N GLY A 23 -0.14 10.29 -14.74
CA GLY A 23 0.28 10.75 -16.07
C GLY A 23 0.09 12.26 -16.30
N ASN A 24 -1.06 12.80 -15.86
CA ASN A 24 -1.43 14.20 -16.06
C ASN A 24 -1.16 15.11 -14.85
N MET A 25 -0.67 14.57 -13.72
CA MET A 25 -0.44 15.36 -12.51
C MET A 25 0.75 16.32 -12.67
N THR A 26 0.58 17.54 -12.20
CA THR A 26 1.65 18.53 -12.00
C THR A 26 2.60 18.07 -10.90
N HIS A 27 3.79 18.67 -10.82
CA HIS A 27 4.73 18.37 -9.73
C HIS A 27 4.14 18.64 -8.34
N LYS A 28 3.29 19.66 -8.19
CA LYS A 28 2.62 19.97 -6.93
C LYS A 28 1.63 18.87 -6.55
N GLU A 29 0.80 18.43 -7.48
CA GLU A 29 -0.16 17.34 -7.25
C GLU A 29 0.54 16.01 -6.93
N ILE A 30 1.68 15.72 -7.58
CA ILE A 30 2.50 14.55 -7.25
C ILE A 30 3.07 14.67 -5.84
N TYR A 31 3.55 15.86 -5.46
CA TYR A 31 4.08 16.10 -4.13
C TYR A 31 3.02 15.81 -3.05
N GLU A 32 1.86 16.45 -3.17
CA GLU A 32 0.74 16.29 -2.24
C GLU A 32 0.27 14.83 -2.20
N TYR A 33 0.09 14.19 -3.35
CA TYR A 33 -0.38 12.81 -3.38
C TYR A 33 0.63 11.80 -2.83
N ILE A 34 1.89 11.81 -3.31
CA ILE A 34 2.86 10.77 -2.96
C ILE A 34 3.44 10.98 -1.57
N PHE A 35 3.81 12.22 -1.25
CA PHE A 35 4.66 12.50 -0.09
C PHE A 35 3.85 12.90 1.15
N GLU A 36 2.60 13.35 1.00
CA GLU A 36 1.73 13.66 2.15
C GLU A 36 0.69 12.54 2.38
N ASP A 37 -0.07 12.16 1.34
CA ASP A 37 -1.18 11.21 1.49
C ASP A 37 -0.69 9.74 1.43
N PHE A 38 -0.19 9.32 0.27
CA PHE A 38 0.12 7.92 -0.03
C PHE A 38 1.18 7.32 0.90
N LEU A 39 2.24 8.07 1.21
CA LEU A 39 3.29 7.61 2.11
C LEU A 39 2.75 7.27 3.50
N SER A 40 1.87 8.11 4.03
CA SER A 40 1.26 7.93 5.35
C SER A 40 0.46 6.63 5.39
N ASP A 41 -0.33 6.37 4.36
CA ASP A 41 -1.14 5.14 4.25
C ASP A 41 -0.26 3.90 4.09
N VAL A 42 0.74 3.95 3.20
CA VAL A 42 1.63 2.80 2.96
C VAL A 42 2.40 2.43 4.22
N VAL A 43 3.03 3.40 4.89
CA VAL A 43 3.80 3.13 6.11
C VAL A 43 2.90 2.60 7.23
N ALA A 44 1.67 3.11 7.36
CA ALA A 44 0.74 2.66 8.38
C ALA A 44 0.20 1.24 8.13
N TYR A 45 -0.15 0.92 6.88
CA TYR A 45 -0.92 -0.30 6.58
C TYR A 45 -0.11 -1.43 5.92
N LEU A 46 1.06 -1.14 5.34
CA LEU A 46 2.03 -2.18 4.97
C LEU A 46 3.10 -2.41 6.06
N GLY A 47 2.96 -1.76 7.22
CA GLY A 47 3.83 -1.99 8.38
C GLY A 47 3.54 -3.33 9.09
N PRO A 48 4.52 -3.87 9.85
CA PRO A 48 4.40 -5.18 10.52
C PRO A 48 3.14 -5.31 11.40
N TYR A 49 2.77 -4.24 12.11
CA TYR A 49 1.58 -4.25 12.97
C TYR A 49 0.30 -4.64 12.22
N THR A 50 0.08 -4.05 11.04
CA THR A 50 -1.11 -4.32 10.23
C THR A 50 -0.99 -5.68 9.55
N LEU A 51 0.17 -5.98 8.96
CA LEU A 51 0.37 -7.24 8.24
C LEU A 51 0.25 -8.47 9.14
N ASP A 52 0.85 -8.45 10.34
CA ASP A 52 0.79 -9.56 11.28
C ASP A 52 -0.66 -9.84 11.71
N ARG A 53 -1.46 -8.80 11.92
CA ARG A 53 -2.88 -8.93 12.26
C ARG A 53 -3.66 -9.58 11.12
N LEU A 54 -3.49 -9.11 9.89
CA LEU A 54 -4.21 -9.63 8.74
C LEU A 54 -3.83 -11.08 8.42
N VAL A 55 -2.55 -11.47 8.61
CA VAL A 55 -2.11 -12.87 8.47
C VAL A 55 -2.70 -13.75 9.55
N ASN A 56 -2.70 -13.30 10.81
CA ASN A 56 -3.21 -14.10 11.93
C ASN A 56 -4.72 -14.38 11.83
N GLU A 57 -5.47 -13.48 11.19
CA GLU A 57 -6.90 -13.66 10.89
C GLU A 57 -7.14 -14.42 9.56
N GLY A 58 -6.08 -14.81 8.85
CA GLY A 58 -6.17 -15.53 7.57
C GLY A 58 -6.65 -14.69 6.38
N ILE A 59 -6.75 -13.37 6.55
CA ILE A 59 -7.20 -12.42 5.52
C ILE A 59 -6.17 -12.31 4.40
N ILE A 60 -4.88 -12.28 4.76
CA ILE A 60 -3.77 -12.34 3.80
C ILE A 60 -2.91 -13.57 4.06
N ASP A 61 -2.24 -14.07 3.03
CA ASP A 61 -1.28 -15.18 3.15
C ASP A 61 0.17 -14.68 3.12
N GLY A 62 1.12 -15.61 3.28
CA GLY A 62 2.54 -15.30 3.32
C GLY A 62 3.07 -14.62 2.06
N ASN A 63 2.51 -14.92 0.88
CA ASN A 63 2.95 -14.28 -0.36
C ASN A 63 2.53 -12.79 -0.39
N ILE A 64 1.29 -12.49 0.01
CA ILE A 64 0.82 -11.11 0.15
C ILE A 64 1.65 -10.37 1.22
N TYR A 65 1.89 -11.01 2.37
CA TYR A 65 2.73 -10.46 3.44
C TYR A 65 4.13 -10.08 2.95
N ASP A 66 4.83 -11.00 2.27
CA ASP A 66 6.21 -10.80 1.84
C ASP A 66 6.32 -9.68 0.80
N ILE A 67 5.37 -9.61 -0.14
CA ILE A 67 5.33 -8.52 -1.13
C ILE A 67 5.04 -7.19 -0.42
N SER A 68 4.06 -7.15 0.48
CA SER A 68 3.73 -5.92 1.22
C SER A 68 4.91 -5.41 2.03
N LYS A 69 5.59 -6.30 2.74
CA LYS A 69 6.80 -5.97 3.49
C LYS A 69 7.91 -5.46 2.58
N SER A 70 8.13 -6.12 1.44
CA SER A 70 9.14 -5.69 0.46
C SER A 70 8.86 -4.29 -0.09
N ILE A 71 7.60 -3.90 -0.29
CA ILE A 71 7.24 -2.54 -0.73
C ILE A 71 7.56 -1.53 0.37
N ASN A 72 7.18 -1.83 1.61
CA ASN A 72 7.43 -0.95 2.74
C ASN A 72 8.94 -0.73 2.96
N ASP A 73 9.73 -1.81 2.95
CA ASP A 73 11.18 -1.76 3.10
C ASP A 73 11.84 -0.94 1.96
N GLU A 74 11.37 -1.11 0.72
CA GLU A 74 11.86 -0.36 -0.45
C GLU A 74 11.57 1.13 -0.33
N ILE A 75 10.37 1.52 0.09
CA ILE A 75 10.01 2.92 0.32
C ILE A 75 10.86 3.51 1.44
N PHE A 76 11.04 2.79 2.54
CA PHE A 76 11.89 3.25 3.65
C PHE A 76 13.33 3.51 3.23
N ASP A 77 13.92 2.65 2.40
CA ASP A 77 15.25 2.88 1.84
C ASP A 77 15.29 4.11 0.92
N MET A 78 14.20 4.37 0.20
CA MET A 78 14.11 5.51 -0.70
C MET A 78 14.01 6.87 0.02
N ILE A 79 13.45 6.96 1.23
CA ILE A 79 13.13 8.25 1.90
C ILE A 79 14.32 9.22 2.03
N ASN A 80 15.55 8.72 2.02
CA ASN A 80 16.77 9.55 2.08
C ASN A 80 17.64 9.43 0.81
N GLY A 81 17.12 8.79 -0.23
CA GLY A 81 17.82 8.51 -1.48
C GLY A 81 17.60 9.57 -2.57
N ALA A 82 18.40 9.49 -3.63
CA ALA A 82 18.31 10.40 -4.78
C ALA A 82 16.99 10.29 -5.57
N GLU A 83 16.22 9.22 -5.37
CA GLU A 83 14.92 9.01 -6.02
C GLU A 83 13.74 9.57 -5.23
N TRP A 84 13.99 10.16 -4.05
CA TRP A 84 12.98 10.80 -3.22
C TRP A 84 12.65 12.23 -3.69
N ASN A 85 12.10 12.34 -4.90
CA ASN A 85 11.65 13.61 -5.45
C ASN A 85 10.57 13.40 -6.53
N VAL A 86 9.75 14.43 -6.72
CA VAL A 86 8.63 14.45 -7.69
C VAL A 86 9.04 14.11 -9.13
N CYS A 87 10.26 14.45 -9.54
CA CYS A 87 10.74 14.15 -10.89
C CYS A 87 10.99 12.66 -11.09
N SER A 88 11.40 11.97 -10.02
CA SER A 88 11.74 10.55 -10.03
C SER A 88 10.50 9.67 -10.00
N VAL A 89 9.43 10.09 -9.30
CA VAL A 89 8.15 9.35 -9.20
C VAL A 89 7.64 8.84 -10.55
N LYS A 90 7.76 9.65 -11.62
CA LYS A 90 7.25 9.28 -12.96
C LYS A 90 8.25 8.53 -13.84
N LYS A 91 9.52 8.52 -13.48
CA LYS A 91 10.62 8.17 -14.39
C LYS A 91 11.50 7.05 -13.86
N SER A 92 11.60 6.91 -12.54
CA SER A 92 12.48 5.95 -11.94
C SER A 92 11.88 4.56 -12.05
N LYS A 93 12.75 3.59 -12.35
CA LYS A 93 12.35 2.19 -12.40
C LYS A 93 11.90 1.68 -11.02
N ARG A 94 12.44 2.28 -9.95
CA ARG A 94 12.14 1.91 -8.57
C ARG A 94 10.71 2.28 -8.18
N TRP A 95 10.29 3.52 -8.46
CA TRP A 95 8.91 3.95 -8.27
C TRP A 95 7.94 3.12 -9.11
N ASN A 96 8.26 2.89 -10.39
CA ASN A 96 7.40 2.03 -11.24
C ASN A 96 7.27 0.62 -10.68
N LYS A 97 8.37 0.02 -10.18
CA LYS A 97 8.32 -1.29 -9.53
C LYS A 97 7.41 -1.29 -8.30
N ILE A 98 7.49 -0.27 -7.44
CA ILE A 98 6.58 -0.12 -6.29
C ILE A 98 5.11 -0.08 -6.76
N PHE A 99 4.82 0.68 -7.81
CA PHE A 99 3.45 0.80 -8.33
C PHE A 99 2.93 -0.51 -8.95
N ASP A 100 3.80 -1.23 -9.65
CA ASP A 100 3.48 -2.54 -10.20
C ASP A 100 3.26 -3.57 -9.09
N ASP A 101 4.10 -3.57 -8.05
CA ASP A 101 4.00 -4.48 -6.90
C ASP A 101 2.70 -4.23 -6.09
N LEU A 102 2.29 -2.96 -5.91
CA LEU A 102 0.99 -2.60 -5.29
C LEU A 102 -0.21 -3.03 -6.15
N SER A 103 -0.14 -2.82 -7.46
CA SER A 103 -1.20 -3.27 -8.38
C SER A 103 -1.32 -4.79 -8.38
N LYS A 104 -0.19 -5.50 -8.28
CA LYS A 104 -0.17 -6.96 -8.13
C LYS A 104 -0.79 -7.40 -6.81
N LEU A 105 -0.52 -6.70 -5.70
CA LEU A 105 -1.17 -6.98 -4.41
C LEU A 105 -2.69 -6.82 -4.49
N ASP A 106 -3.18 -5.75 -5.14
CA ASP A 106 -4.61 -5.52 -5.31
C ASP A 106 -5.27 -6.69 -6.06
N ASN A 107 -4.65 -7.16 -7.14
CA ASN A 107 -5.12 -8.33 -7.88
C ASN A 107 -5.12 -9.60 -7.02
N LEU A 108 -4.05 -9.87 -6.26
CA LEU A 108 -3.98 -11.06 -5.39
C LEU A 108 -5.10 -11.08 -4.34
N ILE A 109 -5.49 -9.91 -3.83
CA ILE A 109 -6.61 -9.81 -2.89
C ILE A 109 -7.94 -10.16 -3.57
N HIS A 110 -8.19 -9.63 -4.78
CA HIS A 110 -9.41 -9.90 -5.53
C HIS A 110 -9.44 -11.30 -6.17
N GLU A 111 -8.30 -11.99 -6.26
CA GLU A 111 -8.23 -13.42 -6.57
C GLU A 111 -8.57 -14.29 -5.35
N LYS A 112 -8.23 -13.82 -4.14
CA LYS A 112 -8.44 -14.54 -2.88
C LYS A 112 -9.86 -14.38 -2.35
N TRP A 113 -10.44 -13.19 -2.50
CA TRP A 113 -11.73 -12.80 -1.94
C TRP A 113 -12.59 -12.16 -3.03
N THR A 114 -13.89 -12.48 -3.01
CA THR A 114 -14.89 -11.79 -3.81
C THR A 114 -15.15 -10.38 -3.27
N ASP A 115 -15.73 -9.49 -4.08
CA ASP A 115 -16.09 -8.14 -3.65
C ASP A 115 -17.04 -8.15 -2.43
N GLU A 116 -17.98 -9.10 -2.37
CA GLU A 116 -18.90 -9.26 -1.23
C GLU A 116 -18.16 -9.67 0.05
N GLU A 117 -17.21 -10.60 -0.06
CA GLU A 117 -16.36 -11.01 1.07
C GLU A 117 -15.44 -9.88 1.52
N ILE A 118 -14.90 -9.09 0.59
CA ILE A 118 -14.09 -7.91 0.91
C ILE A 118 -14.91 -6.90 1.72
N GLU A 119 -16.15 -6.61 1.32
CA GLU A 119 -17.02 -5.70 2.08
C GLU A 119 -17.36 -6.27 3.46
N TYR A 120 -17.58 -7.58 3.57
CA TYR A 120 -17.77 -8.23 4.87
C TYR A 120 -16.53 -8.10 5.77
N LEU A 121 -15.34 -8.41 5.25
CA LEU A 121 -14.07 -8.36 6.00
C LEU A 121 -13.78 -6.95 6.55
N LYS A 122 -14.20 -5.89 5.85
CA LYS A 122 -14.09 -4.49 6.32
C LYS A 122 -14.95 -4.21 7.56
N THR A 123 -15.91 -5.07 7.91
CA THR A 123 -16.80 -4.88 9.07
C THR A 123 -16.33 -5.61 10.35
N MET A 124 -15.29 -6.45 10.27
CA MET A 124 -14.71 -7.17 11.41
C MET A 124 -13.98 -6.26 12.41
#